data_AF-B6AGA6-F1
#
_entry.id   AF-B6AGA6-F1
#
_cell.length_a   1.000
_cell.length_b   1.000
_cell.length_c   1.000
_cell.angle_alpha   90.00
_cell.angle_beta   90.00
_cell.angle_gamma   90.00
#
_symmetry.space_group_name_H-M   'P 1'
#
loop_
_entity.id
_entity.type
_entity.pdbx_description
1 polymer ?
#
loop_
_entity_poly.entity_id
_entity_poly.type
_entity_poly.pdbx_seq_one_letter_code
_entity_poly.pdbx_strand_id
1 'polypeptide(L)'
;MRADKRLVFILNFISICTLILGIIGLIYLPYFDSSTIIEEHAFSEGNSNSLFPDKWLLEAKKATHNLLIAQSNIKNSSNKMSEILVEVLRREIPHSFSDIADLKVTKRQFSVNSLFDEESTVNRFSEYVSAFVPARRGDSFESILFVVNFPWSIENNFGVADAAGIAIALAKYMITVEWLSKNIHFLFTDSRLSYSAGIRAFLKDYSSELPNLIYTGIIRTALVLQILNSTPSRILIDIESQDGMIPNQDLVNAVIKEFQSKLPRPLASIDPRIIWNSIIRQATNGGSEKAHTPLLQYSIPAYTIILTDDETLKEYELKSTDKPISFGILEDSEDPSTNFITSPIIQLSDLVKALEGIIRIQSNLHEELHHSFNFYLFTSYISHISSGVYIYPIIFLCTSVVFQIISLLQRSSSPLYFLISLGCLGYFILTMFPIYWLINNALKLTLLHKLFDLLYNSKF
;
A
#
# COMPACT_ATOMS: atom_id res chain seq x y z
N MET A 1 43.21 38.75 -9.40
CA MET A 1 43.85 37.67 -10.20
C MET A 1 43.13 37.58 -11.54
N ARG A 2 43.83 37.63 -12.68
CA ARG A 2 43.21 37.37 -13.98
C ARG A 2 42.87 35.88 -14.06
N ALA A 3 41.61 35.55 -14.31
CA ALA A 3 41.18 34.18 -14.57
C ALA A 3 42.03 33.57 -15.69
N ASP A 4 42.62 32.40 -15.48
CA ASP A 4 43.20 31.65 -16.59
C ASP A 4 42.06 31.22 -17.51
N LYS A 5 41.98 31.85 -18.69
CA LYS A 5 40.92 31.60 -19.66
C LYS A 5 40.84 30.12 -20.07
N ARG A 6 41.98 29.40 -20.01
CA ARG A 6 42.03 27.96 -20.30
C ARG A 6 41.35 27.15 -19.20
N LEU A 7 41.58 27.50 -17.94
CA LEU A 7 40.99 26.81 -16.79
C LEU A 7 39.46 26.98 -16.76
N VAL A 8 38.97 28.19 -17.00
CA VAL A 8 37.52 28.49 -17.09
C VAL A 8 36.87 27.72 -18.25
N PHE A 9 37.55 27.61 -19.39
CA PHE A 9 37.05 26.82 -20.53
C PHE A 9 36.94 25.34 -20.18
N ILE A 10 37.98 24.76 -19.56
CA ILE A 10 37.99 23.35 -19.14
C ILE A 10 36.88 23.07 -18.12
N LEU A 11 36.68 23.92 -17.11
CA LEU A 11 35.64 23.76 -16.10
C LEU A 11 34.23 23.81 -16.71
N ASN A 12 33.98 24.74 -17.62
CA ASN A 12 32.70 24.80 -18.34
C ASN A 12 32.49 23.57 -19.22
N PHE A 13 33.53 23.08 -19.89
CA PHE A 13 33.45 21.87 -20.70
C PHE A 13 33.11 20.65 -19.83
N ILE A 14 33.78 20.45 -18.70
CA ILE A 14 33.49 19.36 -17.76
C ILE A 14 32.07 19.49 -17.20
N SER A 15 31.63 20.69 -16.83
CA SER A 15 30.26 20.96 -16.37
C SER A 15 29.23 20.53 -17.42
N ILE A 16 29.40 20.92 -18.69
CA ILE A 16 28.49 20.54 -19.78
C ILE A 16 28.51 19.02 -20.01
N CYS A 17 29.69 18.38 -20.02
CA CYS A 17 29.78 16.93 -20.20
C CYS A 17 29.08 16.16 -19.08
N THR A 18 29.31 16.55 -17.82
CA THR A 18 28.67 15.92 -16.66
C THR A 18 27.16 16.17 -16.64
N LEU A 19 26.69 17.34 -17.08
CA LEU A 19 25.27 17.63 -17.25
C LEU A 19 24.64 16.71 -18.30
N ILE A 20 25.27 16.57 -19.48
CA ILE A 20 24.78 15.70 -20.55
C ILE A 20 24.75 14.24 -20.08
N LEU A 21 25.80 13.76 -19.42
CA LEU A 21 25.85 12.41 -18.85
C LEU A 21 24.76 12.19 -17.80
N GLY A 22 24.49 13.17 -16.94
CA GLY A 22 23.40 13.12 -15.96
C GLY A 22 22.02 13.04 -16.61
N ILE A 23 21.76 13.86 -17.63
CA ILE A 23 20.49 13.84 -18.38
C ILE A 23 20.31 12.51 -19.13
N ILE A 24 21.34 12.04 -19.82
CA ILE A 24 21.31 10.74 -20.51
C ILE A 24 21.07 9.63 -19.48
N GLY A 25 21.76 9.65 -18.35
CA GLY A 25 21.58 8.69 -17.26
C GLY A 25 20.16 8.65 -16.71
N LEU A 26 19.48 9.81 -16.57
CA LEU A 26 18.08 9.87 -16.16
C LEU A 26 17.15 9.27 -17.22
N ILE A 27 17.36 9.59 -18.50
CA ILE A 27 16.54 9.06 -19.61
C ILE A 27 16.70 7.53 -19.74
N TYR A 28 17.92 7.03 -19.59
CA TYR A 28 18.24 5.60 -19.68
C TYR A 28 18.07 4.84 -18.37
N LEU A 29 17.61 5.50 -17.29
CA LEU A 29 17.42 4.87 -15.99
C LEU A 29 16.65 3.53 -16.06
N PRO A 30 15.55 3.39 -16.82
CA PRO A 30 14.80 2.14 -16.94
C PRO A 30 15.61 0.92 -17.39
N TYR A 31 16.74 1.12 -18.09
CA TYR A 31 17.58 0.05 -18.63
C TYR A 31 18.59 -0.51 -17.63
N PHE A 32 18.77 0.15 -16.48
CA PHE A 32 19.66 -0.33 -15.41
C PHE A 32 18.92 -1.21 -14.39
N ASP A 33 17.84 -1.86 -14.80
CA ASP A 33 17.06 -2.70 -13.92
C ASP A 33 17.71 -4.04 -13.64
N SER A 34 17.41 -4.56 -12.45
CA SER A 34 17.87 -5.86 -11.98
C SER A 34 16.67 -6.78 -11.77
N SER A 35 16.82 -8.05 -12.10
CA SER A 35 15.77 -9.06 -11.86
C SER A 35 15.47 -9.17 -10.38
N THR A 36 14.20 -9.29 -10.02
CA THR A 36 13.78 -9.51 -8.64
C THR A 36 14.16 -10.91 -8.20
N ILE A 37 14.94 -10.99 -7.13
CA ILE A 37 15.23 -12.22 -6.41
C ILE A 37 14.64 -12.02 -5.02
N ILE A 38 13.90 -13.02 -4.52
CA ILE A 38 13.45 -13.00 -3.14
C ILE A 38 14.62 -13.45 -2.29
N GLU A 39 15.20 -12.53 -1.54
CA GLU A 39 16.40 -12.80 -0.74
C GLU A 39 16.04 -13.48 0.59
N GLU A 40 14.84 -13.21 1.11
CA GLU A 40 14.37 -13.78 2.37
C GLU A 40 13.94 -15.26 2.22
N HIS A 41 14.66 -16.16 2.91
CA HIS A 41 14.36 -17.60 2.91
C HIS A 41 12.96 -17.94 3.48
N ALA A 42 12.40 -17.10 4.36
CA ALA A 42 11.07 -17.30 4.94
C ALA A 42 9.96 -17.38 3.88
N PHE A 43 10.13 -16.70 2.73
CA PHE A 43 9.18 -16.76 1.62
C PHE A 43 9.27 -18.06 0.81
N SER A 44 10.35 -18.85 0.96
CA SER A 44 10.49 -20.14 0.28
C SER A 44 9.71 -21.27 0.97
N GLU A 45 9.49 -21.17 2.28
CA GLU A 45 8.80 -22.19 3.09
C GLU A 45 7.27 -22.11 2.98
N GLY A 46 6.73 -21.02 2.42
CA GLY A 46 5.29 -20.80 2.23
C GLY A 46 4.65 -21.55 1.05
N ASN A 47 5.44 -22.22 0.20
CA ASN A 47 4.99 -22.87 -1.04
C ASN A 47 4.19 -24.19 -0.83
N SER A 48 3.40 -24.26 0.24
CA SER A 48 2.51 -25.38 0.51
C SER A 48 1.24 -25.29 -0.36
N ASN A 49 0.70 -26.45 -0.74
CA ASN A 49 -0.62 -26.51 -1.35
C ASN A 49 -1.63 -25.83 -0.40
N SER A 50 -2.36 -24.83 -0.90
CA SER A 50 -3.39 -24.18 -0.10
C SER A 50 -4.36 -25.24 0.42
N LEU A 51 -4.71 -25.13 1.70
CA LEU A 51 -5.58 -26.07 2.38
C LEU A 51 -7.02 -25.59 2.40
N PHE A 52 -7.34 -24.46 1.76
CA PHE A 52 -8.65 -23.83 1.81
C PHE A 52 -9.76 -24.78 1.33
N PRO A 53 -10.65 -25.25 2.24
CA PRO A 53 -11.68 -26.22 1.91
C PRO A 53 -12.84 -25.63 1.10
N ASP A 54 -13.41 -26.42 0.17
CA ASP A 54 -14.57 -26.02 -0.65
C ASP A 54 -15.80 -25.63 0.17
N LYS A 55 -15.94 -26.13 1.40
CA LYS A 55 -17.01 -25.73 2.33
C LYS A 55 -17.01 -24.22 2.60
N TRP A 56 -15.83 -23.64 2.76
CA TRP A 56 -15.68 -22.21 3.03
C TRP A 56 -15.86 -21.36 1.76
N LEU A 57 -15.67 -21.95 0.58
CA LEU A 57 -16.03 -21.32 -0.68
C LEU A 57 -17.54 -21.10 -0.79
N LEU A 58 -18.35 -22.06 -0.32
CA LEU A 58 -19.80 -21.91 -0.25
C LEU A 58 -20.21 -20.84 0.77
N GLU A 59 -19.52 -20.76 1.91
CA GLU A 59 -19.76 -19.72 2.91
C GLU A 59 -19.43 -18.32 2.34
N ALA A 60 -18.34 -18.19 1.58
CA ALA A 60 -18.01 -16.96 0.88
C ALA A 60 -19.15 -16.54 -0.04
N LYS A 61 -19.67 -17.46 -0.86
CA LYS A 61 -20.80 -17.21 -1.77
C LYS A 61 -22.08 -16.78 -1.04
N LYS A 62 -22.39 -17.39 0.10
CA LYS A 62 -23.55 -17.00 0.90
C LYS A 62 -23.37 -15.61 1.51
N ALA A 63 -22.18 -15.32 2.02
CA ALA A 63 -21.85 -14.02 2.60
C ALA A 63 -21.91 -12.90 1.55
N THR A 64 -21.31 -13.11 0.36
CA THR A 64 -21.38 -12.12 -0.74
C THR A 64 -22.82 -11.85 -1.14
N HIS A 65 -23.62 -12.88 -1.35
CA HIS A 65 -25.02 -12.74 -1.75
C HIS A 65 -25.84 -11.92 -0.75
N ASN A 66 -25.70 -12.19 0.55
CA ASN A 66 -26.39 -11.42 1.59
C ASN A 66 -25.96 -9.94 1.59
N LEU A 67 -24.67 -9.67 1.37
CA LEU A 67 -24.14 -8.30 1.31
C LEU A 67 -24.58 -7.56 0.04
N LEU A 68 -24.65 -8.23 -1.11
CA LEU A 68 -25.16 -7.65 -2.36
C LEU A 68 -26.64 -7.25 -2.22
N ILE A 69 -27.47 -8.13 -1.65
CA ILE A 69 -28.89 -7.81 -1.34
C ILE A 69 -28.97 -6.63 -0.38
N ALA A 70 -28.10 -6.58 0.63
CA ALA A 70 -28.04 -5.46 1.54
C ALA A 70 -27.70 -4.16 0.80
N GLN A 71 -26.67 -4.16 -0.05
CA GLN A 71 -26.27 -2.98 -0.82
C GLN A 71 -27.40 -2.47 -1.74
N SER A 72 -28.15 -3.37 -2.41
CA SER A 72 -29.26 -2.97 -3.30
C SER A 72 -30.44 -2.34 -2.55
N ASN A 73 -30.69 -2.80 -1.32
CA ASN A 73 -31.78 -2.30 -0.48
C ASN A 73 -31.41 -1.00 0.25
N ILE A 74 -30.12 -0.75 0.46
CA ILE A 74 -29.61 0.43 1.17
C ILE A 74 -29.38 1.56 0.15
N LYS A 75 -30.46 2.23 -0.27
CA LYS A 75 -30.34 3.57 -0.87
C LYS A 75 -30.15 4.58 0.26
N ASN A 76 -28.94 5.13 0.39
CA ASN A 76 -28.58 6.29 1.24
C ASN A 76 -28.39 6.09 2.77
N SER A 77 -28.22 4.87 3.31
CA SER A 77 -27.87 4.70 4.75
C SER A 77 -26.69 3.75 5.00
N SER A 78 -25.46 4.28 5.02
CA SER A 78 -24.22 3.54 5.36
C SER A 78 -24.31 2.71 6.65
N ASN A 79 -25.04 3.20 7.66
CA ASN A 79 -25.14 2.58 8.98
C ASN A 79 -25.79 1.17 8.98
N LYS A 80 -26.61 0.84 7.98
CA LYS A 80 -27.25 -0.50 7.90
C LYS A 80 -26.28 -1.58 7.43
N MET A 81 -25.26 -1.22 6.64
CA MET A 81 -24.29 -2.20 6.11
C MET A 81 -23.40 -2.76 7.22
N SER A 82 -22.94 -1.90 8.13
CA SER A 82 -22.11 -2.30 9.26
C SER A 82 -22.83 -3.29 10.19
N GLU A 83 -24.14 -3.12 10.39
CA GLU A 83 -24.97 -4.02 11.20
C GLU A 83 -25.08 -5.40 10.56
N ILE A 84 -25.32 -5.45 9.25
CA ILE A 84 -25.41 -6.70 8.49
C ILE A 84 -24.04 -7.40 8.47
N LEU A 85 -22.94 -6.66 8.31
CA LEU A 85 -21.59 -7.22 8.42
C LEU A 85 -21.36 -7.88 9.78
N VAL A 86 -21.74 -7.20 10.87
CA VAL A 86 -21.64 -7.75 12.23
C VAL A 86 -22.49 -9.01 12.38
N GLU A 87 -23.72 -9.02 11.84
CA GLU A 87 -24.61 -10.18 11.87
C GLU A 87 -24.01 -11.37 11.12
N VAL A 88 -23.53 -11.17 9.89
CA VAL A 88 -22.95 -12.23 9.04
C VAL A 88 -21.66 -12.79 9.65
N LEU A 89 -20.82 -11.92 10.24
CA LEU A 89 -19.59 -12.32 10.93
C LEU A 89 -19.86 -13.11 12.21
N ARG A 90 -20.87 -12.73 12.99
CA ARG A 90 -21.26 -13.41 14.25
C ARG A 90 -22.08 -14.67 14.04
N ARG A 91 -22.68 -14.85 12.86
CA ARG A 91 -23.45 -16.05 12.55
C ARG A 91 -22.60 -17.31 12.73
N GLU A 92 -23.13 -18.22 13.55
CA GLU A 92 -22.43 -19.42 14.05
C GLU A 92 -21.64 -20.16 12.97
N ILE A 93 -20.44 -20.58 13.36
CA ILE A 93 -19.63 -21.51 12.58
C ILE A 93 -20.38 -22.85 12.56
N PRO A 94 -20.60 -23.48 11.38
CA PRO A 94 -21.38 -24.72 11.31
C PRO A 94 -20.88 -25.78 12.30
N HIS A 95 -21.82 -26.37 13.06
CA HIS A 95 -21.69 -27.19 14.29
C HIS A 95 -20.65 -28.33 14.32
N SER A 96 -19.93 -28.62 13.24
CA SER A 96 -18.83 -29.60 13.24
C SER A 96 -17.59 -29.15 14.03
N PHE A 97 -17.55 -27.90 14.49
CA PHE A 97 -16.40 -27.28 15.18
C PHE A 97 -16.80 -26.62 16.50
N SER A 98 -17.66 -27.27 17.29
CA SER A 98 -18.31 -26.74 18.51
C SER A 98 -17.39 -26.25 19.63
N ASP A 99 -16.10 -26.59 19.57
CA ASP A 99 -15.12 -26.24 20.61
C ASP A 99 -14.34 -24.93 20.28
N ILE A 100 -14.68 -24.26 19.18
CA ILE A 100 -13.97 -23.08 18.70
C ILE A 100 -14.65 -21.81 19.21
N ALA A 101 -13.87 -20.93 19.84
CA ALA A 101 -14.33 -19.63 20.31
C ALA A 101 -14.94 -18.80 19.16
N ASP A 102 -16.03 -18.09 19.45
CA ASP A 102 -16.67 -17.20 18.49
C ASP A 102 -15.72 -16.10 17.99
N LEU A 103 -15.91 -15.71 16.72
CA LEU A 103 -15.18 -14.61 16.12
C LEU A 103 -15.50 -13.31 16.88
N LYS A 104 -14.46 -12.68 17.44
CA LYS A 104 -14.60 -11.42 18.17
C LYS A 104 -14.78 -10.27 17.18
N VAL A 105 -15.98 -9.69 17.13
CA VAL A 105 -16.33 -8.62 16.19
C VAL A 105 -16.61 -7.31 16.93
N THR A 106 -15.91 -6.26 16.54
CA THR A 106 -16.08 -4.87 17.02
C THR A 106 -16.65 -3.99 15.92
N LYS A 107 -17.56 -3.09 16.30
CA LYS A 107 -18.10 -2.03 15.43
C LYS A 107 -17.84 -0.69 16.10
N ARG A 108 -17.37 0.29 15.32
CA ARG A 108 -17.03 1.63 15.83
C ARG A 108 -17.48 2.71 14.88
N GLN A 109 -17.98 3.80 15.45
CA GLN A 109 -18.42 4.99 14.73
C GLN A 109 -17.37 6.09 14.89
N PHE A 110 -17.12 6.84 13.82
CA PHE A 110 -16.18 7.96 13.80
C PHE A 110 -16.75 9.12 12.97
N SER A 111 -16.26 10.33 13.26
CA SER A 111 -16.63 11.54 12.51
C SER A 111 -15.82 11.66 11.22
N VAL A 112 -16.49 11.95 10.11
CA VAL A 112 -15.87 12.21 8.82
C VAL A 112 -15.95 13.71 8.56
N ASN A 113 -14.79 14.36 8.47
CA ASN A 113 -14.70 15.74 8.01
C ASN A 113 -14.53 15.72 6.49
N SER A 114 -15.56 16.03 5.71
CA SER A 114 -15.39 16.22 4.27
C SER A 114 -14.78 17.60 4.02
N LEU A 115 -13.51 17.62 3.60
CA LEU A 115 -12.82 18.85 3.19
C LEU A 115 -13.49 19.56 1.99
N PHE A 116 -14.38 18.88 1.27
CA PHE A 116 -15.01 19.38 0.05
C PHE A 116 -16.43 19.95 0.21
N ASP A 117 -17.00 19.94 1.42
CA ASP A 117 -18.30 20.56 1.71
C ASP A 117 -18.12 21.64 2.79
N GLU A 118 -17.43 22.75 2.46
CA GLU A 118 -17.31 23.92 3.35
C GLU A 118 -18.68 24.55 3.69
N GLU A 119 -19.74 24.22 2.94
CA GLU A 119 -21.10 24.74 3.15
C GLU A 119 -22.03 23.82 3.97
N SER A 120 -21.62 22.59 4.33
CA SER A 120 -22.47 21.69 5.13
C SER A 120 -21.91 21.51 6.55
N THR A 121 -22.51 22.19 7.52
CA THR A 121 -22.23 22.09 8.98
C THR A 121 -22.71 20.76 9.59
N VAL A 122 -22.97 19.74 8.78
CA VAL A 122 -23.48 18.45 9.24
C VAL A 122 -22.29 17.54 9.51
N ASN A 123 -22.01 17.27 10.78
CA ASN A 123 -21.09 16.20 11.17
C ASN A 123 -21.59 14.87 10.58
N ARG A 124 -20.97 14.42 9.49
CA ARG A 124 -21.23 13.10 8.93
C ARG A 124 -20.48 12.08 9.77
N PHE A 125 -21.17 11.02 10.15
CA PHE A 125 -20.56 9.89 10.82
C PHE A 125 -20.48 8.71 9.85
N SER A 126 -19.38 7.97 9.94
CA SER A 126 -19.26 6.66 9.32
C SER A 126 -18.82 5.65 10.35
N GLU A 127 -18.83 4.38 9.98
CA GLU A 127 -18.44 3.29 10.85
C GLU A 127 -17.31 2.48 10.22
N TYR A 128 -16.63 1.69 11.02
CA TYR A 128 -15.81 0.57 10.56
C TYR A 128 -16.16 -0.67 11.38
N VAL A 129 -15.99 -1.84 10.78
CA VAL A 129 -16.19 -3.13 11.43
C VAL A 129 -14.86 -3.87 11.44
N SER A 130 -14.46 -4.40 12.59
CA SER A 130 -13.26 -5.22 12.71
C SER A 130 -13.59 -6.59 13.29
N ALA A 131 -13.01 -7.64 12.74
CA ALA A 131 -13.07 -9.00 13.27
C ALA A 131 -11.66 -9.47 13.64
N PHE A 132 -11.52 -10.04 14.82
CA PHE A 132 -10.24 -10.46 15.39
C PHE A 132 -10.11 -11.98 15.40
N VAL A 133 -9.01 -12.47 14.81
CA VAL A 133 -8.61 -13.88 14.82
C VAL A 133 -7.30 -14.00 15.62
N PRO A 134 -7.30 -14.71 16.76
CA PRO A 134 -6.08 -14.88 17.55
C PRO A 134 -5.11 -15.88 16.91
N ALA A 135 -3.81 -15.64 17.06
CA ALA A 135 -2.78 -16.64 16.75
C ALA A 135 -2.96 -17.89 17.63
N ARG A 136 -2.85 -19.08 17.03
CA ARG A 136 -2.88 -20.36 17.77
C ARG A 136 -1.51 -20.94 18.04
N ARG A 137 -0.52 -20.64 17.18
CA ARG A 137 0.84 -21.18 17.26
C ARG A 137 1.86 -20.23 17.87
N GLY A 138 1.71 -18.93 17.63
CA GLY A 138 2.68 -17.91 18.01
C GLY A 138 2.15 -16.97 19.08
N ASP A 139 3.04 -16.13 19.60
CA ASP A 139 2.68 -15.17 20.62
C ASP A 139 1.76 -14.09 20.06
N SER A 140 0.77 -13.68 20.86
CA SER A 140 -0.23 -12.67 20.48
C SER A 140 0.32 -11.23 20.44
N PHE A 141 1.64 -11.06 20.34
CA PHE A 141 2.33 -9.76 20.29
C PHE A 141 2.43 -9.17 18.89
N GLU A 142 2.15 -9.94 17.85
CA GLU A 142 2.23 -9.47 16.47
C GLU A 142 0.92 -9.73 15.75
N SER A 143 0.58 -8.82 14.84
CA SER A 143 -0.65 -8.90 14.08
C SER A 143 -0.48 -8.56 12.60
N ILE A 144 -1.35 -9.15 11.78
CA ILE A 144 -1.51 -8.87 10.35
C ILE A 144 -2.84 -8.15 10.18
N LEU A 145 -2.86 -7.06 9.41
CA LEU A 145 -4.09 -6.33 9.11
C LEU A 145 -4.59 -6.70 7.70
N PHE A 146 -5.74 -7.36 7.63
CA PHE A 146 -6.44 -7.63 6.37
C PHE A 146 -7.54 -6.60 6.19
N VAL A 147 -7.33 -5.60 5.33
CA VAL A 147 -8.32 -4.56 5.06
C VAL A 147 -9.16 -4.93 3.86
N VAL A 148 -10.48 -4.83 3.99
CA VAL A 148 -11.45 -4.92 2.90
C VAL A 148 -12.02 -3.54 2.69
N ASN A 149 -11.72 -2.95 1.55
CA ASN A 149 -12.22 -1.63 1.20
C ASN A 149 -13.21 -1.75 0.04
N PHE A 150 -14.50 -1.57 0.31
CA PHE A 150 -15.57 -1.75 -0.67
C PHE A 150 -16.71 -0.74 -0.42
N PRO A 151 -17.56 -0.42 -1.40
CA PRO A 151 -18.61 0.58 -1.23
C PRO A 151 -19.73 0.05 -0.33
N TRP A 152 -20.09 0.79 0.72
CA TRP A 152 -21.17 0.33 1.63
C TRP A 152 -22.58 0.53 1.09
N SER A 153 -22.75 1.48 0.18
CA SER A 153 -23.97 1.64 -0.59
C SER A 153 -23.61 2.02 -2.02
N ILE A 154 -24.49 1.68 -2.96
CA ILE A 154 -24.28 1.93 -4.37
C ILE A 154 -25.36 2.90 -4.84
N GLU A 155 -25.01 3.81 -5.72
CA GLU A 155 -25.97 4.69 -6.40
C GLU A 155 -26.59 3.99 -7.64
N ASN A 156 -25.88 3.01 -8.18
CA ASN A 156 -26.21 2.22 -9.38
C ASN A 156 -26.66 0.78 -9.03
N ASN A 157 -27.15 0.04 -10.02
CA ASN A 157 -27.74 -1.30 -9.85
C ASN A 157 -26.74 -2.45 -9.60
N PHE A 158 -25.43 -2.23 -9.76
CA PHE A 158 -24.42 -3.28 -9.61
C PHE A 158 -23.63 -3.11 -8.32
N GLY A 159 -23.77 -4.10 -7.43
CA GLY A 159 -23.02 -4.16 -6.19
C GLY A 159 -21.71 -4.89 -6.30
N VAL A 160 -20.74 -4.43 -5.51
CA VAL A 160 -19.45 -5.09 -5.38
C VAL A 160 -19.23 -5.35 -3.90
N ALA A 161 -19.51 -6.59 -3.48
CA ALA A 161 -19.32 -7.07 -2.11
C ALA A 161 -18.48 -8.36 -2.07
N ASP A 162 -17.92 -8.79 -3.21
CA ASP A 162 -17.12 -10.00 -3.33
C ASP A 162 -15.94 -10.02 -2.36
N ALA A 163 -15.24 -8.88 -2.24
CA ALA A 163 -14.09 -8.72 -1.35
C ALA A 163 -14.48 -9.00 0.11
N ALA A 164 -15.66 -8.51 0.52
CA ALA A 164 -16.17 -8.68 1.87
C ALA A 164 -16.59 -10.12 2.14
N GLY A 165 -17.31 -10.77 1.22
CA GLY A 165 -17.67 -12.18 1.41
C GLY A 165 -16.47 -13.13 1.42
N ILE A 166 -15.44 -12.87 0.59
CA ILE A 166 -14.16 -13.60 0.64
C ILE A 166 -13.50 -13.44 2.01
N ALA A 167 -13.39 -12.19 2.50
CA ALA A 167 -12.75 -11.91 3.77
C ALA A 167 -13.51 -12.50 4.97
N ILE A 168 -14.86 -12.51 4.94
CA ILE A 168 -15.69 -13.16 5.96
C ILE A 168 -15.39 -14.66 6.00
N ALA A 169 -15.35 -15.33 4.83
CA ALA A 169 -15.04 -16.74 4.76
C ALA A 169 -13.61 -17.05 5.22
N LEU A 170 -12.64 -16.22 4.84
CA LEU A 170 -11.26 -16.32 5.33
C LEU A 170 -11.20 -16.13 6.86
N ALA A 171 -11.85 -15.12 7.42
CA ALA A 171 -11.86 -14.88 8.87
C ALA A 171 -12.42 -16.09 9.64
N LYS A 172 -13.55 -16.65 9.18
CA LYS A 172 -14.14 -17.85 9.78
C LYS A 172 -13.32 -19.11 9.55
N TYR A 173 -12.58 -19.23 8.44
CA TYR A 173 -11.65 -20.34 8.23
C TYR A 173 -10.42 -20.22 9.13
N MET A 174 -9.81 -19.04 9.21
CA MET A 174 -8.55 -18.81 9.95
C MET A 174 -8.72 -19.01 11.46
N ILE A 175 -9.91 -18.82 12.03
CA ILE A 175 -10.16 -19.15 13.44
C ILE A 175 -10.05 -20.65 13.72
N THR A 176 -10.24 -21.50 12.70
CA THR A 176 -10.14 -22.97 12.80
C THR A 176 -8.74 -23.52 12.59
N VAL A 177 -7.84 -22.67 12.12
CA VAL A 177 -6.50 -23.02 11.70
C VAL A 177 -5.52 -22.98 12.87
N GLU A 178 -4.65 -23.98 12.98
CA GLU A 178 -3.61 -24.03 14.02
C GLU A 178 -2.26 -23.45 13.60
N TRP A 179 -1.97 -23.31 12.30
CA TRP A 179 -0.67 -22.86 11.83
C TRP A 179 -0.41 -21.35 12.01
N LEU A 180 -1.42 -20.58 12.41
CA LEU A 180 -1.36 -19.13 12.51
C LEU A 180 -0.45 -18.68 13.68
N SER A 181 0.66 -18.03 13.37
CA SER A 181 1.65 -17.52 14.34
C SER A 181 1.46 -16.05 14.72
N LYS A 182 0.69 -15.27 13.95
CA LYS A 182 0.36 -13.86 14.23
C LYS A 182 -1.15 -13.67 14.29
N ASN A 183 -1.62 -12.75 15.13
CA ASN A 183 -3.04 -12.38 15.15
C ASN A 183 -3.44 -11.81 13.78
N ILE A 184 -4.71 -11.90 13.40
CA ILE A 184 -5.23 -11.24 12.21
C ILE A 184 -6.40 -10.33 12.59
N HIS A 185 -6.32 -9.06 12.16
CA HIS A 185 -7.43 -8.13 12.18
C HIS A 185 -8.01 -8.03 10.78
N PHE A 186 -9.25 -8.51 10.59
CA PHE A 186 -10.02 -8.23 9.38
C PHE A 186 -10.76 -6.92 9.57
N LEU A 187 -10.43 -5.89 8.80
CA LEU A 187 -11.00 -4.55 8.87
C LEU A 187 -11.86 -4.27 7.65
N PHE A 188 -13.13 -3.91 7.84
CA PHE A 188 -14.07 -3.56 6.77
C PHE A 188 -14.34 -2.06 6.81
N THR A 189 -14.06 -1.37 5.71
CA THR A 189 -14.22 0.10 5.57
C THR A 189 -14.94 0.47 4.27
N ASP A 190 -15.64 1.61 4.29
CA ASP A 190 -16.31 2.15 3.10
C ASP A 190 -15.27 2.80 2.18
N SER A 191 -15.16 2.30 0.94
CA SER A 191 -14.20 2.79 -0.04
C SER A 191 -14.53 4.16 -0.61
N ARG A 192 -15.74 4.66 -0.39
CA ARG A 192 -16.19 5.99 -0.87
C ARG A 192 -15.70 7.14 0.00
N LEU A 193 -15.17 6.83 1.19
CA LEU A 193 -14.64 7.84 2.09
C LEU A 193 -13.31 8.38 1.56
N SER A 194 -13.24 9.70 1.39
CA SER A 194 -12.01 10.39 0.99
C SER A 194 -10.85 10.10 1.94
N TYR A 195 -9.64 10.05 1.39
CA TYR A 195 -8.39 9.80 2.14
C TYR A 195 -8.40 8.52 2.98
N SER A 196 -9.25 7.55 2.64
CA SER A 196 -9.40 6.30 3.37
C SER A 196 -9.68 6.53 4.87
N ALA A 197 -10.60 7.46 5.16
CA ALA A 197 -10.91 7.91 6.52
C ALA A 197 -11.25 6.76 7.49
N GLY A 198 -11.88 5.68 7.01
CA GLY A 198 -12.17 4.49 7.83
C GLY A 198 -10.91 3.79 8.35
N ILE A 199 -9.88 3.66 7.51
CA ILE A 199 -8.60 3.05 7.90
C ILE A 199 -7.87 3.97 8.88
N ARG A 200 -7.87 5.29 8.63
CA ARG A 200 -7.29 6.29 9.55
C ARG A 200 -7.95 6.27 10.92
N ALA A 201 -9.27 6.16 10.96
CA ALA A 201 -10.04 6.06 12.20
C ALA A 201 -9.67 4.79 12.98
N PHE A 202 -9.57 3.65 12.29
CA PHE A 202 -9.11 2.40 12.90
C PHE A 202 -7.69 2.54 13.48
N LEU A 203 -6.73 3.08 12.72
CA LEU A 203 -5.35 3.24 13.18
C LEU A 203 -5.25 4.18 14.38
N LYS A 204 -6.04 5.26 14.41
CA LYS A 204 -6.13 6.18 15.54
C LYS A 204 -6.68 5.47 16.79
N ASP A 205 -7.72 4.67 16.64
CA ASP A 205 -8.30 3.89 17.73
C ASP A 205 -7.31 2.79 18.20
N TYR A 206 -6.57 2.19 17.28
CA TYR A 206 -5.53 1.19 17.57
C TYR A 206 -4.36 1.78 18.36
N SER A 207 -3.89 2.98 17.98
CA SER A 207 -2.76 3.65 18.66
C SER A 207 -3.13 4.25 20.01
N SER A 208 -4.42 4.55 20.24
CA SER A 208 -4.88 5.22 21.46
C SER A 208 -5.28 4.27 22.59
N GLU A 209 -5.06 2.96 22.42
CA GLU A 209 -5.31 1.90 23.41
C GLU A 209 -6.65 2.07 24.15
N LEU A 210 -7.74 2.39 23.41
CA LEU A 210 -9.02 2.67 24.06
C LEU A 210 -9.51 1.44 24.84
N PRO A 211 -10.07 1.63 26.05
CA PRO A 211 -10.62 0.53 26.84
C PRO A 211 -11.75 -0.17 26.07
N ASN A 212 -11.77 -1.50 26.14
CA ASN A 212 -12.66 -2.42 25.41
C ASN A 212 -12.30 -2.72 23.94
N LEU A 213 -11.14 -2.29 23.45
CA LEU A 213 -10.64 -2.74 22.16
C LEU A 213 -9.86 -4.04 22.32
N ILE A 214 -10.28 -5.07 21.59
CA ILE A 214 -9.56 -6.34 21.48
C ILE A 214 -8.48 -6.17 20.41
N TYR A 215 -7.57 -5.23 20.65
CA TYR A 215 -6.41 -4.97 19.82
C TYR A 215 -5.20 -5.43 20.60
N THR A 216 -4.57 -6.50 20.11
CA THR A 216 -3.37 -7.06 20.75
C THR A 216 -2.30 -7.26 19.71
N GLY A 217 -1.14 -6.66 19.99
CA GLY A 217 0.07 -6.82 19.22
C GLY A 217 0.38 -5.64 18.28
N ILE A 218 1.58 -5.66 17.71
CA ILE A 218 2.06 -4.68 16.74
C ILE A 218 1.64 -5.14 15.34
N ILE A 219 1.02 -4.25 14.57
CA ILE A 219 0.68 -4.55 13.17
C ILE A 219 1.97 -4.60 12.36
N ARG A 220 2.36 -5.80 11.92
CA ARG A 220 3.61 -6.05 11.18
C ARG A 220 3.47 -5.79 9.69
N THR A 221 2.35 -6.22 9.12
CA THR A 221 2.04 -6.07 7.71
C THR A 221 0.56 -5.81 7.55
N ALA A 222 0.21 -5.10 6.48
CA ALA A 222 -1.17 -4.96 6.07
C ALA A 222 -1.34 -5.31 4.60
N LEU A 223 -2.47 -5.91 4.28
CA LEU A 223 -2.90 -6.15 2.91
C LEU A 223 -4.29 -5.54 2.74
N VAL A 224 -4.50 -4.83 1.66
CA VAL A 224 -5.80 -4.26 1.32
C VAL A 224 -6.36 -5.01 0.12
N LEU A 225 -7.57 -5.55 0.24
CA LEU A 225 -8.30 -6.17 -0.87
C LEU A 225 -9.39 -5.22 -1.37
N GLN A 226 -9.33 -4.93 -2.68
CA GLN A 226 -10.36 -4.20 -3.42
C GLN A 226 -10.77 -5.03 -4.62
N ILE A 227 -12.08 -5.24 -4.77
CA ILE A 227 -12.64 -5.80 -5.99
C ILE A 227 -13.49 -4.68 -6.57
N LEU A 228 -13.17 -4.27 -7.81
CA LEU A 228 -13.87 -3.20 -8.52
C LEU A 228 -14.93 -3.74 -9.48
N ASN A 229 -14.70 -4.95 -10.00
CA ASN A 229 -15.64 -5.63 -10.90
C ASN A 229 -15.85 -7.08 -10.44
N SER A 230 -17.09 -7.55 -10.58
CA SER A 230 -17.47 -8.94 -10.33
C SER A 230 -16.91 -9.90 -11.38
N THR A 231 -16.56 -9.44 -12.59
CA THR A 231 -15.92 -10.27 -13.63
C THR A 231 -14.50 -9.78 -13.96
N PRO A 232 -13.58 -9.79 -12.98
CA PRO A 232 -12.26 -9.22 -13.18
C PRO A 232 -11.47 -10.02 -14.23
N SER A 233 -10.80 -9.30 -15.13
CA SER A 233 -9.86 -9.89 -16.09
C SER A 233 -8.40 -9.73 -15.65
N ARG A 234 -8.12 -8.84 -14.69
CA ARG A 234 -6.79 -8.46 -14.23
C ARG A 234 -6.69 -8.36 -12.70
N ILE A 235 -5.51 -8.67 -12.17
CA ILE A 235 -5.13 -8.43 -10.78
C ILE A 235 -3.99 -7.42 -10.75
N LEU A 236 -4.24 -6.24 -10.20
CA LEU A 236 -3.26 -5.17 -10.02
C LEU A 236 -2.79 -5.16 -8.57
N ILE A 237 -1.47 -5.17 -8.36
CA ILE A 237 -0.87 -4.97 -7.03
C ILE A 237 -0.34 -3.53 -6.98
N ASP A 238 -1.01 -2.68 -6.23
CA ASP A 238 -0.65 -1.28 -6.07
C ASP A 238 0.06 -1.05 -4.74
N ILE A 239 1.26 -0.47 -4.82
CA ILE A 239 2.20 -0.36 -3.69
C ILE A 239 2.64 1.08 -3.41
N GLU A 240 2.42 1.99 -4.36
CA GLU A 240 2.96 3.35 -4.30
C GLU A 240 1.94 4.31 -3.69
N SER A 241 2.33 4.95 -2.60
CA SER A 241 1.52 5.91 -1.87
C SER A 241 1.98 7.35 -2.11
N GLN A 242 1.46 8.29 -1.29
CA GLN A 242 1.86 9.69 -1.28
C GLN A 242 3.37 9.81 -0.97
N ASP A 243 4.01 10.87 -1.48
CA ASP A 243 5.42 11.20 -1.24
C ASP A 243 6.42 10.08 -1.59
N GLY A 244 6.03 9.13 -2.46
CA GLY A 244 6.87 8.00 -2.85
C GLY A 244 7.03 6.92 -1.78
N MET A 245 6.17 6.92 -0.76
CA MET A 245 6.15 5.86 0.24
C MET A 245 5.79 4.52 -0.43
N ILE A 246 6.60 3.50 -0.15
CA ILE A 246 6.44 2.13 -0.67
C ILE A 246 6.74 1.12 0.43
N PRO A 247 6.13 -0.08 0.41
CA PRO A 247 6.50 -1.17 1.31
C PRO A 247 7.84 -1.77 0.89
N ASN A 248 8.41 -2.57 1.79
CA ASN A 248 9.59 -3.38 1.49
C ASN A 248 9.39 -4.25 0.23
N GLN A 249 10.41 -4.33 -0.62
CA GLN A 249 10.35 -4.99 -1.91
C GLN A 249 10.02 -6.48 -1.85
N ASP A 250 10.59 -7.20 -0.88
CA ASP A 250 10.46 -8.66 -0.79
C ASP A 250 9.04 -9.07 -0.40
N LEU A 251 8.35 -8.23 0.39
CA LEU A 251 6.93 -8.41 0.67
C LEU A 251 6.12 -8.41 -0.62
N VAL A 252 6.41 -7.47 -1.53
CA VAL A 252 5.73 -7.39 -2.82
C VAL A 252 6.10 -8.60 -3.66
N ASN A 253 7.40 -8.88 -3.86
CA ASN A 253 7.88 -10.01 -4.65
C ASN A 253 7.27 -11.36 -4.24
N ALA A 254 7.13 -11.60 -2.93
CA ALA A 254 6.52 -12.82 -2.40
C ALA A 254 5.05 -12.96 -2.80
N VAL A 255 4.28 -11.87 -2.71
CA VAL A 255 2.86 -11.84 -3.10
C VAL A 255 2.71 -12.11 -4.60
N ILE A 256 3.58 -11.51 -5.42
CA ILE A 256 3.60 -11.73 -6.88
C ILE A 256 3.80 -13.20 -7.19
N LYS A 257 4.83 -13.79 -6.58
CA LYS A 257 5.19 -15.19 -6.80
C LYS A 257 4.08 -16.13 -6.34
N GLU A 258 3.41 -15.83 -5.23
CA GLU A 258 2.29 -16.62 -4.74
C GLU A 258 1.13 -16.61 -5.74
N PHE A 259 0.73 -15.43 -6.24
CA PHE A 259 -0.30 -15.33 -7.27
C PHE A 259 0.08 -16.06 -8.57
N GLN A 260 1.33 -15.93 -9.02
CA GLN A 260 1.83 -16.66 -10.20
C GLN A 260 1.83 -18.18 -10.01
N SER A 261 2.03 -18.66 -8.78
CA SER A 261 2.04 -20.09 -8.49
C SER A 261 0.65 -20.73 -8.49
N LYS A 262 -0.37 -19.98 -8.05
CA LYS A 262 -1.74 -20.50 -7.85
C LYS A 262 -2.66 -20.23 -9.04
N LEU A 263 -2.40 -19.21 -9.86
CA LEU A 263 -3.26 -18.86 -10.98
C LEU A 263 -2.75 -19.52 -12.28
N PRO A 264 -3.63 -20.16 -13.07
CA PRO A 264 -3.26 -21.00 -14.22
C PRO A 264 -2.64 -20.25 -15.41
N ARG A 265 -2.63 -18.92 -15.38
CA ARG A 265 -1.94 -18.04 -16.35
C ARG A 265 -1.40 -16.80 -15.62
N PRO A 266 -0.36 -16.12 -16.15
CA PRO A 266 0.12 -14.84 -15.63
C PRO A 266 -0.89 -13.71 -15.93
N LEU A 267 -2.10 -13.80 -15.35
CA LEU A 267 -3.16 -12.80 -15.37
C LEU A 267 -3.00 -11.78 -14.24
N ALA A 268 -2.15 -12.10 -13.27
CA ALA A 268 -1.53 -11.11 -12.40
C ALA A 268 -0.47 -10.33 -13.19
N SER A 269 -0.92 -9.51 -14.15
CA SER A 269 -0.10 -8.42 -14.63
C SER A 269 -0.11 -7.37 -13.53
N ILE A 270 0.94 -7.33 -12.73
CA ILE A 270 1.34 -6.04 -12.19
C ILE A 270 1.69 -5.26 -13.43
N ASP A 271 0.95 -4.20 -13.71
CA ASP A 271 1.50 -3.14 -14.55
C ASP A 271 2.35 -2.32 -13.59
N PRO A 272 3.66 -2.57 -13.49
CA PRO A 272 4.53 -1.62 -12.82
C PRO A 272 4.33 -0.33 -13.59
N ARG A 273 3.91 0.70 -12.87
CA ARG A 273 3.77 2.02 -13.48
C ARG A 273 5.11 2.35 -14.12
N ILE A 274 5.06 2.87 -15.34
CA ILE A 274 6.26 3.41 -16.00
C ILE A 274 6.94 4.35 -15.00
N ILE A 275 8.26 4.22 -14.82
CA ILE A 275 9.03 5.00 -13.84
C ILE A 275 8.65 6.48 -13.84
N TRP A 276 8.47 7.07 -15.02
CA TRP A 276 8.08 8.47 -15.17
C TRP A 276 6.71 8.80 -14.58
N ASN A 277 5.74 7.89 -14.68
CA ASN A 277 4.45 8.07 -14.03
C ASN A 277 4.59 8.02 -12.51
N SER A 278 5.45 7.14 -11.97
CA SER A 278 5.76 7.10 -10.54
C SER A 278 6.41 8.42 -10.09
N ILE A 279 7.43 8.91 -10.81
CA ILE A 279 8.09 10.20 -10.51
C ILE A 279 7.11 11.37 -10.55
N ILE A 280 6.26 11.45 -11.57
CA ILE A 280 5.28 12.53 -11.70
C ILE A 280 4.29 12.50 -10.52
N ARG A 281 3.80 11.32 -10.14
CA ARG A 281 2.90 11.17 -8.99
C ARG A 281 3.56 11.57 -7.69
N GLN A 282 4.83 11.23 -7.49
CA GLN A 282 5.59 11.67 -6.31
C GLN A 282 5.70 13.20 -6.28
N ALA A 283 5.94 13.84 -7.43
CA ALA A 283 6.03 15.29 -7.52
C ALA A 283 4.67 16.00 -7.30
N THR A 284 3.56 15.34 -7.62
CA THR A 284 2.20 15.90 -7.48
C THR A 284 1.43 15.39 -6.25
N ASN A 285 2.10 14.70 -5.31
CA ASN A 285 1.48 14.04 -4.15
C ASN A 285 0.34 13.07 -4.52
N GLY A 286 0.44 12.44 -5.68
CA GLY A 286 -0.53 11.48 -6.19
C GLY A 286 -0.60 10.22 -5.32
N GLY A 287 -1.81 9.74 -5.02
CA GLY A 287 -2.03 8.54 -4.21
C GLY A 287 -2.37 8.79 -2.74
N SER A 288 -2.58 10.04 -2.33
CA SER A 288 -3.06 10.40 -0.99
C SER A 288 -4.38 9.72 -0.59
N GLU A 289 -5.24 9.41 -1.57
CA GLU A 289 -6.54 8.78 -1.35
C GLU A 289 -6.51 7.25 -1.27
N LYS A 290 -5.39 6.62 -1.63
CA LYS A 290 -5.28 5.15 -1.67
C LYS A 290 -5.45 4.53 -0.28
N ALA A 291 -6.03 3.34 -0.26
CA ALA A 291 -6.32 2.62 0.98
C ALA A 291 -5.08 2.21 1.78
N HIS A 292 -3.97 1.89 1.12
CA HIS A 292 -2.72 1.56 1.82
C HIS A 292 -1.93 2.81 2.28
N THR A 293 -2.28 4.01 1.83
CA THR A 293 -1.58 5.25 2.20
C THR A 293 -1.52 5.53 3.70
N PRO A 294 -2.65 5.51 4.44
CA PRO A 294 -2.58 5.69 5.89
C PRO A 294 -1.75 4.62 6.59
N LEU A 295 -1.64 3.41 6.05
CA LEU A 295 -0.86 2.33 6.65
C LEU A 295 0.64 2.62 6.51
N LEU A 296 1.10 2.99 5.32
CA LEU A 296 2.49 3.36 5.10
C LEU A 296 2.88 4.61 5.91
N GLN A 297 1.97 5.59 6.07
CA GLN A 297 2.19 6.76 6.95
C GLN A 297 2.43 6.38 8.42
N TYR A 298 1.81 5.30 8.89
CA TYR A 298 2.05 4.73 10.22
C TYR A 298 3.23 3.75 10.25
N SER A 299 4.06 3.73 9.20
CA SER A 299 5.19 2.81 9.04
C SER A 299 4.79 1.32 9.05
N ILE A 300 3.55 1.01 8.63
CA ILE A 300 3.07 -0.35 8.45
C ILE A 300 3.24 -0.72 6.97
N PRO A 301 4.12 -1.68 6.62
CA PRO A 301 4.28 -2.16 5.26
C PRO A 301 2.94 -2.66 4.70
N ALA A 302 2.46 -2.01 3.65
CA ALA A 302 1.14 -2.28 3.08
C ALA A 302 1.10 -2.18 1.56
N TYR A 303 0.18 -2.93 0.96
CA TYR A 303 -0.10 -2.92 -0.47
C TYR A 303 -1.59 -3.17 -0.71
N THR A 304 -2.11 -2.73 -1.85
CA THR A 304 -3.49 -2.99 -2.29
C THR A 304 -3.51 -3.99 -3.44
N ILE A 305 -4.26 -5.08 -3.27
CA ILE A 305 -4.64 -5.99 -4.36
C ILE A 305 -5.98 -5.50 -4.92
N ILE A 306 -5.99 -5.14 -6.20
CA ILE A 306 -7.14 -4.61 -6.92
C ILE A 306 -7.52 -5.61 -8.02
N LEU A 307 -8.73 -6.16 -7.96
CA LEU A 307 -9.30 -6.98 -9.03
C LEU A 307 -10.18 -6.09 -9.92
N THR A 308 -9.84 -6.02 -11.20
CA THR A 308 -10.37 -5.02 -12.14
C THR A 308 -10.31 -5.55 -13.58
N ASP A 309 -10.81 -4.77 -14.51
CA ASP A 309 -10.75 -4.95 -15.95
C ASP A 309 -10.22 -3.67 -16.60
N ASP A 310 -9.83 -3.72 -17.88
CA ASP A 310 -9.15 -2.60 -18.54
C ASP A 310 -9.98 -1.31 -18.60
N GLU A 311 -11.32 -1.43 -18.59
CA GLU A 311 -12.22 -0.28 -18.61
C GLU A 311 -12.34 0.34 -17.22
N THR A 312 -12.62 -0.47 -16.20
CA THR A 312 -12.71 0.02 -14.82
C THR A 312 -11.38 0.56 -14.29
N LEU A 313 -10.24 0.02 -14.75
CA LEU A 313 -8.92 0.51 -14.38
C LEU A 313 -8.68 1.94 -14.88
N LYS A 314 -9.03 2.24 -16.14
CA LYS A 314 -8.91 3.61 -16.68
C LYS A 314 -9.74 4.60 -15.88
N GLU A 315 -10.96 4.20 -15.49
CA GLU A 315 -11.84 5.03 -14.68
C GLU A 315 -11.27 5.24 -13.26
N TYR A 316 -10.73 4.17 -12.66
CA TYR A 316 -10.05 4.23 -11.36
C TYR A 316 -8.85 5.18 -11.37
N GLU A 317 -8.01 5.11 -12.40
CA GLU A 317 -6.84 5.98 -12.54
C GLU A 317 -7.23 7.45 -12.77
N LEU A 318 -8.23 7.71 -13.61
CA LEU A 318 -8.76 9.05 -13.88
C LEU A 318 -9.42 9.70 -12.66
N LYS A 319 -10.05 8.92 -11.79
CA LYS A 319 -10.73 9.43 -10.58
C LYS A 319 -9.80 9.64 -9.39
N SER A 320 -8.67 8.92 -9.35
CA SER A 320 -7.66 9.03 -8.29
C SER A 320 -6.97 10.40 -8.19
N THR A 321 -7.25 11.32 -9.13
CA THR A 321 -6.67 12.66 -9.16
C THR A 321 -7.57 13.78 -8.64
N ASP A 322 -8.91 13.65 -8.57
CA ASP A 322 -9.76 14.83 -8.26
C ASP A 322 -11.12 14.61 -7.55
N LYS A 323 -11.64 13.38 -7.33
CA LYS A 323 -12.97 13.20 -6.68
C LYS A 323 -13.13 11.89 -5.90
N PRO A 324 -13.97 11.87 -4.82
CA PRO A 324 -14.34 10.63 -4.15
C PRO A 324 -14.96 9.62 -5.14
N ILE A 325 -14.58 8.36 -4.98
CA ILE A 325 -14.88 7.26 -5.89
C ILE A 325 -16.38 6.97 -5.92
N SER A 326 -17.09 7.51 -6.91
CA SER A 326 -18.41 7.03 -7.33
C SER A 326 -18.22 5.93 -8.39
N PHE A 327 -18.65 4.71 -8.08
CA PHE A 327 -18.50 3.53 -8.96
C PHE A 327 -19.35 3.69 -10.22
N GLY A 328 -18.70 3.87 -11.38
CA GLY A 328 -19.33 4.11 -12.67
C GLY A 328 -19.53 2.84 -13.49
N ILE A 329 -20.79 2.57 -13.81
CA ILE A 329 -21.36 1.97 -15.04
C ILE A 329 -20.48 0.97 -15.82
N LEU A 330 -20.93 -0.30 -15.82
CA LEU A 330 -20.91 -1.14 -17.02
C LEU A 330 -22.37 -1.60 -17.27
N GLU A 331 -22.91 -1.23 -18.42
CA GLU A 331 -24.17 -1.76 -18.95
C GLU A 331 -23.97 -3.21 -19.42
N ASP A 332 -25.07 -3.97 -19.44
CA ASP A 332 -25.24 -5.31 -20.04
C ASP A 332 -24.72 -6.54 -19.25
N SER A 333 -25.12 -6.71 -17.99
CA SER A 333 -25.32 -8.07 -17.45
C SER A 333 -26.65 -8.19 -16.73
N GLU A 334 -27.47 -9.15 -17.17
CA GLU A 334 -28.75 -9.49 -16.56
C GLU A 334 -28.57 -9.99 -15.12
N ASP A 335 -29.46 -9.51 -14.24
CA ASP A 335 -29.64 -9.83 -12.82
C ASP A 335 -28.53 -9.46 -11.79
N PRO A 336 -28.84 -8.63 -10.77
CA PRO A 336 -27.94 -8.38 -9.62
C PRO A 336 -27.77 -9.60 -8.70
N SER A 337 -28.51 -10.69 -8.95
CA SER A 337 -28.45 -11.93 -8.17
C SER A 337 -27.38 -12.92 -8.64
N THR A 338 -26.76 -12.67 -9.81
CA THR A 338 -25.84 -13.59 -10.50
C THR A 338 -24.38 -13.16 -10.52
N ASN A 339 -24.04 -11.99 -9.99
CA ASN A 339 -22.67 -11.45 -10.08
C ASN A 339 -21.81 -11.91 -8.91
N PHE A 340 -21.34 -13.16 -9.04
CA PHE A 340 -20.14 -13.69 -8.39
C PHE A 340 -18.92 -13.41 -9.29
N ILE A 341 -17.71 -13.73 -8.81
CA ILE A 341 -16.55 -13.94 -9.69
C ILE A 341 -16.86 -15.09 -10.67
N THR A 342 -17.51 -14.74 -11.78
CA THR A 342 -17.89 -15.61 -12.91
C THR A 342 -16.92 -15.48 -14.07
N SER A 343 -15.81 -14.78 -13.86
CA SER A 343 -14.76 -14.73 -14.87
C SER A 343 -14.25 -16.16 -15.12
N PRO A 344 -14.19 -16.62 -16.39
CA PRO A 344 -13.56 -17.90 -16.71
C PRO A 344 -12.04 -17.86 -16.49
N ILE A 345 -11.51 -16.66 -16.21
CA ILE A 345 -10.10 -16.28 -16.20
C ILE A 345 -9.54 -16.36 -14.77
N ILE A 346 -10.22 -15.77 -13.80
CA ILE A 346 -9.89 -15.80 -12.38
C ILE A 346 -10.98 -16.59 -11.65
N GLN A 347 -10.65 -17.79 -11.18
CA GLN A 347 -11.57 -18.57 -10.36
C GLN A 347 -11.50 -18.11 -8.90
N LEU A 348 -12.67 -18.02 -8.26
CA LEU A 348 -12.78 -17.70 -6.84
C LEU A 348 -11.94 -18.65 -5.96
N SER A 349 -11.91 -19.95 -6.30
CA SER A 349 -11.10 -20.93 -5.58
C SER A 349 -9.62 -20.54 -5.60
N ASP A 350 -9.08 -20.18 -6.76
CA ASP A 350 -7.66 -19.91 -6.92
C ASP A 350 -7.27 -18.60 -6.24
N LEU A 351 -8.15 -17.58 -6.32
CA LEU A 351 -7.99 -16.33 -5.61
C LEU A 351 -7.94 -16.52 -4.08
N VAL A 352 -8.89 -17.27 -3.52
CA VAL A 352 -8.93 -17.50 -2.07
C VAL A 352 -7.75 -18.34 -1.60
N LYS A 353 -7.33 -19.33 -2.40
CA LYS A 353 -6.13 -20.12 -2.15
C LYS A 353 -4.86 -19.26 -2.16
N ALA A 354 -4.75 -18.31 -3.10
CA ALA A 354 -3.63 -17.36 -3.13
C ALA A 354 -3.65 -16.41 -1.93
N LEU A 355 -4.81 -15.87 -1.54
CA LEU A 355 -4.95 -15.02 -0.36
C LEU A 355 -4.61 -15.77 0.94
N GLU A 356 -5.00 -17.05 1.07
CA GLU A 356 -4.56 -17.91 2.18
C GLU A 356 -3.04 -18.07 2.18
N GLY A 357 -2.45 -18.35 1.02
CA GLY A 357 -1.00 -18.48 0.86
C GLY A 357 -0.25 -17.23 1.29
N ILE A 358 -0.72 -16.05 0.89
CA ILE A 358 -0.18 -14.74 1.29
C ILE A 358 -0.25 -14.56 2.81
N ILE A 359 -1.40 -14.86 3.43
CA ILE A 359 -1.56 -14.76 4.89
C ILE A 359 -0.60 -15.73 5.60
N ARG A 360 -0.46 -16.95 5.09
CA ARG A 360 0.45 -17.97 5.64
C ARG A 360 1.90 -17.54 5.57
N ILE A 361 2.32 -17.02 4.41
CA ILE A 361 3.62 -16.43 4.18
C ILE A 361 3.90 -15.32 5.21
N GLN A 362 2.98 -14.37 5.36
CA GLN A 362 3.14 -13.26 6.30
C GLN A 362 3.09 -13.71 7.76
N SER A 363 2.33 -14.78 8.08
CA SER A 363 2.29 -15.36 9.41
C SER A 363 3.67 -15.92 9.78
N ASN A 364 4.27 -16.72 8.91
CA ASN A 364 5.55 -17.40 9.17
C ASN A 364 6.78 -16.48 9.18
N LEU A 365 6.66 -15.23 8.72
CA LEU A 365 7.77 -14.28 8.70
C LEU A 365 8.21 -13.90 10.13
N HIS A 366 9.28 -14.48 10.65
CA HIS A 366 9.69 -14.27 12.05
C HIS A 366 10.41 -12.94 12.33
N GLU A 367 11.06 -12.36 11.31
CA GLU A 367 11.85 -11.14 11.45
C GLU A 367 11.28 -10.02 10.57
N GLU A 368 11.50 -8.77 10.96
CA GLU A 368 11.24 -7.63 10.08
C GLU A 368 12.12 -7.75 8.82
N LEU A 369 11.57 -7.41 7.65
CA LEU A 369 12.32 -7.50 6.38
C LEU A 369 13.48 -6.50 6.40
N HIS A 370 14.70 -7.01 6.48
CA HIS A 370 15.92 -6.19 6.63
C HIS A 370 16.96 -6.39 5.53
N HIS A 371 16.91 -7.50 4.79
CA HIS A 371 17.88 -7.78 3.73
C HIS A 371 17.56 -7.07 2.41
N SER A 372 16.29 -6.76 2.18
CA SER A 372 15.77 -6.18 0.94
C SER A 372 15.66 -4.64 0.98
N PHE A 373 15.45 -4.04 -0.19
CA PHE A 373 15.41 -2.59 -0.36
C PHE A 373 14.08 -1.97 0.13
N ASN A 374 14.20 -0.87 0.88
CA ASN A 374 13.07 -0.01 1.27
C ASN A 374 12.82 1.14 0.27
N PHE A 375 13.78 1.38 -0.64
CA PHE A 375 13.67 2.37 -1.71
C PHE A 375 14.04 1.72 -3.04
N TYR A 376 13.06 1.54 -3.90
CA TYR A 376 13.20 0.93 -5.22
C TYR A 376 12.12 1.47 -6.16
N LEU A 377 12.35 1.32 -7.46
CA LEU A 377 11.37 1.60 -8.51
C LEU A 377 11.19 0.34 -9.34
N PHE A 378 9.96 -0.15 -9.49
CA PHE A 378 9.68 -1.24 -10.42
C PHE A 378 9.73 -0.74 -11.86
N THR A 379 10.47 -1.45 -12.71
CA THR A 379 10.47 -1.29 -14.18
C THR A 379 9.60 -2.33 -14.85
N SER A 380 9.64 -3.55 -14.32
CA SER A 380 8.79 -4.67 -14.71
C SER A 380 8.19 -5.34 -13.45
N TYR A 381 7.27 -6.28 -13.63
CA TYR A 381 6.75 -7.10 -12.53
C TYR A 381 7.81 -8.06 -11.96
N ILE A 382 8.92 -8.23 -12.69
CA ILE A 382 10.09 -9.06 -12.33
C ILE A 382 11.39 -8.26 -12.26
N SER A 383 11.33 -6.94 -12.41
CA SER A 383 12.56 -6.13 -12.41
C SER A 383 12.38 -4.79 -11.74
N HIS A 384 13.44 -4.37 -11.06
CA HIS A 384 13.46 -3.19 -10.23
C HIS A 384 14.80 -2.48 -10.34
N ILE A 385 14.76 -1.19 -10.04
CA ILE A 385 15.92 -0.33 -9.89
C ILE A 385 16.05 0.01 -8.41
N SER A 386 17.16 -0.39 -7.80
CA SER A 386 17.47 -0.04 -6.42
C SER A 386 17.89 1.43 -6.31
N SER A 387 17.76 2.00 -5.10
CA SER A 387 18.12 3.39 -4.88
C SER A 387 19.58 3.75 -5.14
N GLY A 388 20.47 2.76 -5.03
CA GLY A 388 21.88 2.91 -5.36
C GLY A 388 22.13 3.22 -6.84
N VAL A 389 21.23 2.88 -7.75
CA VAL A 389 21.44 3.07 -9.19
C VAL A 389 20.97 4.44 -9.67
N TYR A 390 19.81 4.94 -9.19
CA TYR A 390 19.32 6.25 -9.62
C TYR A 390 20.12 7.42 -9.02
N ILE A 391 20.92 7.18 -7.98
CA ILE A 391 21.76 8.24 -7.39
C ILE A 391 22.88 8.67 -8.35
N TYR A 392 23.34 7.80 -9.27
CA TYR A 392 24.44 8.12 -10.18
C TYR A 392 24.11 9.27 -11.14
N PRO A 393 22.99 9.28 -11.89
CA PRO A 393 22.59 10.44 -12.68
C PRO A 393 22.47 11.74 -11.89
N ILE A 394 21.96 11.66 -10.66
CA ILE A 394 21.83 12.82 -9.76
C ILE A 394 23.21 13.36 -9.39
N ILE A 395 24.16 12.48 -9.03
CA ILE A 395 25.55 12.88 -8.72
C ILE A 395 26.19 13.60 -9.93
N PHE A 396 25.96 13.13 -11.16
CA PHE A 396 26.47 13.79 -12.36
C PHE A 396 25.89 15.20 -12.55
N LEU A 397 24.58 15.38 -12.34
CA LEU A 397 23.93 16.70 -12.40
C LEU A 397 24.43 17.63 -11.29
N CYS A 398 24.54 17.13 -10.06
CA CYS A 398 25.11 17.85 -8.92
C CYS A 398 26.54 18.32 -9.21
N THR A 399 27.35 17.43 -9.77
CA THR A 399 28.73 17.71 -10.16
C THR A 399 28.81 18.80 -11.24
N SER A 400 27.88 18.81 -12.19
CA SER A 400 27.83 19.88 -13.21
C SER A 400 27.62 21.27 -12.61
N VAL A 401 26.75 21.38 -11.60
CA VAL A 401 26.45 22.64 -10.90
C VAL A 401 27.68 23.11 -10.13
N VAL A 402 28.37 22.19 -9.43
CA VAL A 402 29.59 22.51 -8.69
C VAL A 402 30.67 23.06 -9.62
N PHE A 403 30.94 22.41 -10.76
CA PHE A 403 31.93 22.90 -11.72
C PHE A 403 31.54 24.26 -12.33
N GLN A 404 30.25 24.49 -12.56
CA GLN A 404 29.76 25.77 -13.06
C GLN A 404 29.94 26.90 -12.04
N ILE A 405 29.69 26.62 -10.75
CA ILE A 405 29.91 27.59 -9.67
C ILE A 405 31.42 27.91 -9.53
N ILE A 406 32.30 26.90 -9.61
CA ILE A 406 33.76 27.09 -9.57
C ILE A 406 34.24 27.93 -10.77
N SER A 407 33.69 27.68 -11.95
CA SER A 407 33.98 28.46 -13.16
C SER A 407 33.56 29.94 -13.00
N LEU A 408 32.40 30.20 -12.41
CA LEU A 408 31.92 31.56 -12.11
C LEU A 408 32.81 32.27 -11.08
N LEU A 409 33.22 31.57 -10.01
CA LEU A 409 34.16 32.08 -9.01
C LEU A 409 35.48 32.52 -9.64
N GLN A 410 36.00 31.76 -10.61
CA GLN A 410 37.24 32.11 -11.31
C GLN A 410 37.07 33.29 -12.27
N ARG A 411 35.90 33.44 -12.89
CA ARG A 411 35.62 34.50 -13.87
C ARG A 411 35.32 35.86 -13.22
N SER A 412 34.73 35.88 -12.02
CA SER A 412 34.29 37.13 -11.39
C SER A 412 35.45 37.87 -10.71
N SER A 413 35.73 39.09 -11.16
CA SER A 413 36.63 40.03 -10.45
C SER A 413 35.92 40.83 -9.36
N SER A 414 34.59 40.80 -9.33
CA SER A 414 33.75 41.58 -8.42
C SER A 414 33.44 40.79 -7.12
N PRO A 415 33.65 41.39 -5.94
CA PRO A 415 33.50 40.69 -4.66
C PRO A 415 32.07 40.23 -4.39
N LEU A 416 31.07 40.91 -4.95
CA LEU A 416 29.66 40.58 -4.77
C LEU A 416 29.28 39.25 -5.46
N TYR A 417 29.72 39.03 -6.70
CA TYR A 417 29.48 37.77 -7.41
C TYR A 417 30.27 36.60 -6.80
N PHE A 418 31.45 36.89 -6.25
CA PHE A 418 32.22 35.93 -5.47
C PHE A 418 31.46 35.49 -4.20
N LEU A 419 30.88 36.43 -3.46
CA LEU A 419 30.08 36.11 -2.26
C LEU A 419 28.80 35.34 -2.59
N ILE A 420 28.10 35.69 -3.67
CA ILE A 420 26.89 34.97 -4.11
C ILE A 420 27.23 33.54 -4.52
N SER A 421 28.26 33.35 -5.35
CA SER A 421 28.66 32.01 -5.81
C SER A 421 29.19 31.13 -4.68
N LEU A 422 29.94 31.70 -3.73
CA LEU A 422 30.35 31.00 -2.50
C LEU A 422 29.14 30.65 -1.62
N GLY A 423 28.15 31.54 -1.53
CA GLY A 423 26.87 31.29 -0.86
C GLY A 423 26.06 30.18 -1.51
N CYS A 424 25.98 30.14 -2.84
CA CYS A 424 25.33 29.05 -3.59
C CYS A 424 26.05 27.71 -3.40
N LEU A 425 27.39 27.71 -3.41
CA LEU A 425 28.19 26.50 -3.16
C LEU A 425 28.01 26.01 -1.73
N GLY A 426 28.05 26.93 -0.76
CA GLY A 426 27.79 26.64 0.65
C GLY A 426 26.40 26.09 0.87
N TYR A 427 25.37 26.72 0.30
CA TYR A 427 23.97 26.26 0.35
C TYR A 427 23.82 24.87 -0.28
N PHE A 428 24.44 24.64 -1.44
CA PHE A 428 24.42 23.35 -2.12
C PHE A 428 25.07 22.23 -1.28
N ILE A 429 26.21 22.51 -0.64
CA ILE A 429 26.85 21.57 0.29
C ILE A 429 25.96 21.34 1.52
N LEU A 430 25.34 22.40 2.05
CA LEU A 430 24.45 22.33 3.22
C LEU A 430 23.13 21.61 2.95
N THR A 431 22.64 21.56 1.72
CA THR A 431 21.45 20.77 1.37
C THR A 431 21.80 19.33 1.04
N MET A 432 22.98 19.07 0.46
CA MET A 432 23.44 17.72 0.13
C MET A 432 24.00 16.95 1.33
N PHE A 433 24.63 17.62 2.30
CA PHE A 433 25.20 16.97 3.49
C PHE A 433 24.14 16.32 4.40
N PRO A 434 22.98 16.95 4.70
CA PRO A 434 21.89 16.30 5.40
C PRO A 434 21.34 15.09 4.64
N ILE A 435 21.21 15.18 3.31
CA ILE A 435 20.71 14.07 2.48
C ILE A 435 21.70 12.89 2.54
N TYR A 436 23.00 13.13 2.35
CA TYR A 436 24.04 12.12 2.46
C TYR A 436 24.16 11.52 3.89
N TRP A 437 24.05 12.37 4.92
CA TRP A 437 24.10 11.96 6.32
C TRP A 437 22.86 11.18 6.75
N LEU A 438 21.65 11.55 6.27
CA LEU A 438 20.41 10.81 6.47
C LEU A 438 20.45 9.45 5.79
N ILE A 439 20.94 9.38 4.55
CA ILE A 439 21.06 8.12 3.80
C ILE A 439 22.00 7.15 4.52
N ASN A 440 23.14 7.62 5.03
CA ASN A 440 24.13 6.76 5.70
C ASN A 440 23.83 6.47 7.19
N ASN A 441 23.02 7.29 7.86
CA ASN A 441 22.72 7.12 9.30
C ASN A 441 21.24 6.87 9.59
N ALA A 442 20.44 6.46 8.60
CA ALA A 442 19.04 6.09 8.79
C ALA A 442 18.84 5.06 9.92
N LEU A 443 19.80 4.14 10.11
CA LEU A 443 19.84 3.17 11.22
C LEU A 443 20.20 3.76 12.60
N LYS A 444 20.80 4.95 12.69
CA LYS A 444 21.15 5.63 13.95
C LYS A 444 20.10 6.64 14.41
N LEU A 445 19.26 7.15 13.51
CA LEU A 445 18.18 8.08 13.88
C LEU A 445 17.11 7.41 14.75
N THR A 446 16.86 6.10 14.58
CA THR A 446 15.96 5.32 15.46
C THR A 446 16.47 5.26 16.90
N LEU A 447 17.78 5.20 17.10
CA LEU A 447 18.44 5.28 18.41
C LEU A 447 18.34 6.68 19.02
N LEU A 448 18.43 7.73 18.20
CA LEU A 448 18.32 9.12 18.64
C LEU A 448 16.87 9.51 18.99
N HIS A 449 15.88 8.94 18.29
CA HIS A 449 14.47 9.07 18.64
C HIS A 449 14.16 8.39 19.98
N LYS A 450 14.65 7.16 20.21
CA LYS A 450 14.57 6.48 21.52
C LYS A 450 15.26 7.25 22.66
N LEU A 451 16.37 7.94 22.37
CA LEU A 451 17.10 8.74 23.35
C LEU A 451 16.38 10.07 23.65
N PHE A 452 15.72 10.66 22.66
CA PHE A 452 14.84 11.82 22.84
C PHE A 452 13.58 11.48 23.64
N ASP A 453 12.96 10.33 23.40
CA ASP A 453 11.82 9.85 24.19
C ASP A 453 12.21 9.56 25.65
N LEU A 454 13.40 9.02 25.89
CA LEU A 454 13.94 8.82 27.24
C LEU A 454 14.26 10.13 27.98
N LEU A 455 14.72 11.16 27.26
CA LEU A 455 15.01 12.48 27.85
C LEU A 455 13.75 13.34 28.04
N TYR A 456 12.72 13.13 27.21
CA TYR A 456 11.45 13.83 27.35
C TYR A 456 10.58 13.23 28.46
N ASN A 457 10.61 11.91 28.64
CA ASN A 457 9.89 11.23 29.74
C ASN A 457 10.61 11.28 31.11
N SER A 458 11.83 11.80 31.21
CA SER A 458 12.51 11.98 32.50
C SER A 458 12.19 13.33 33.18
N LYS A 459 11.28 14.11 32.62
CA LYS A 459 10.75 15.35 33.20
C LYS A 459 9.24 15.41 33.07
N PHE A 460 8.52 14.44 33.62
CA PHE A 460 7.20 14.61 34.22
C PHE A 460 6.90 13.48 35.18
#